data_AF-A0A957ZK14-F1
#
_entry.id   AF-A0A957ZK14-F1
#
_cell.length_a   1.000
_cell.length_b   1.000
_cell.length_c   1.000
_cell.angle_alpha   90.00
_cell.angle_beta   90.00
_cell.angle_gamma   90.00
#
_symmetry.space_group_name_H-M   'P 1'
#
loop_
_entity.id
_entity.type
_entity.pdbx_description
1 polymer ?
#
loop_
_entity_poly.entity_id
_entity_poly.type
_entity_poly.pdbx_seq_one_letter_code
_entity_poly.pdbx_strand_id
1 'polypeptide(L)'
;MNILFVVPYAPNPVRVRPYEFIRSLVRRGHHVTVASLWTSDQERTELAVLSGMGATLLAEPMPAARSLFNSAGALVGSAPLQASYSWSAALMRRIEGALEEQPFDAVHVEHLRGSRYAVGVRRWLDGKPAMAPLPVIWDSVDSISFLFEQAVQSSRSLKGRLMTQLELGRTRRHEAWLVTQFERTLVTSAL
;
A
#
# COMPACT_ATOMS: atom_id res chain seq x y z
N MET A 1 -13.16 12.08 -12.06
CA MET A 1 -12.33 12.32 -10.86
C MET A 1 -10.90 11.92 -11.16
N ASN A 2 -9.94 12.63 -10.60
CA ASN A 2 -8.52 12.33 -10.59
C ASN A 2 -8.18 11.56 -9.30
N ILE A 3 -7.77 10.30 -9.42
CA ILE A 3 -7.53 9.41 -8.28
C ILE A 3 -6.07 8.98 -8.29
N LEU A 4 -5.35 9.21 -7.19
CA LEU A 4 -4.04 8.61 -6.96
C LEU A 4 -4.24 7.25 -6.29
N PHE A 5 -3.92 6.17 -6.98
CA PHE A 5 -4.08 4.80 -6.52
C PHE A 5 -2.71 4.20 -6.20
N VAL A 6 -2.40 4.01 -4.92
CA VAL A 6 -1.11 3.50 -4.45
C VAL A 6 -1.22 2.03 -4.08
N VAL A 7 -0.40 1.20 -4.72
CA VAL A 7 -0.35 -0.24 -4.50
C VAL A 7 1.09 -0.68 -4.21
N PRO A 8 1.31 -1.52 -3.19
CA PRO A 8 2.65 -1.88 -2.73
C PRO A 8 3.41 -2.86 -3.65
N TYR A 9 2.75 -3.33 -4.71
CA TYR A 9 3.27 -4.28 -5.69
C TYR A 9 2.49 -4.16 -7.01
N ALA A 10 3.09 -4.59 -8.11
CA ALA A 10 2.50 -4.51 -9.44
C ALA A 10 1.12 -5.19 -9.51
N PRO A 11 0.03 -4.47 -9.77
CA PRO A 11 -1.28 -5.06 -10.02
C PRO A 11 -1.26 -5.84 -11.33
N ASN A 12 -1.74 -7.08 -11.28
CA ASN A 12 -1.78 -7.99 -12.42
C ASN A 12 -2.96 -8.98 -12.25
N PRO A 13 -3.27 -9.82 -13.25
CA PRO A 13 -4.37 -10.77 -13.17
C PRO A 13 -4.31 -11.79 -12.03
N VAL A 14 -3.15 -11.97 -11.39
CA VAL A 14 -3.01 -12.82 -10.18
C VAL A 14 -3.31 -12.01 -8.91
N ARG A 15 -2.97 -10.72 -8.90
CA ARG A 15 -3.30 -9.73 -7.87
C ARG A 15 -4.60 -9.02 -8.28
N VAL A 16 -5.68 -9.82 -8.33
CA VAL A 16 -6.96 -9.46 -8.95
C VAL A 16 -7.58 -8.19 -8.38
N ARG A 17 -7.58 -8.03 -7.05
CA ARG A 17 -8.25 -6.89 -6.40
C ARG A 17 -7.75 -5.53 -6.92
N PRO A 18 -6.46 -5.16 -6.76
CA PRO A 18 -6.00 -3.86 -7.23
C PRO A 18 -6.12 -3.76 -8.76
N TYR A 19 -5.87 -4.86 -9.48
CA TYR A 19 -5.95 -4.90 -10.94
C TYR A 19 -7.35 -4.57 -11.46
N GLU A 20 -8.37 -5.30 -11.03
CA GLU A 20 -9.75 -5.07 -11.48
C GLU A 20 -10.35 -3.79 -10.91
N PHE A 21 -9.93 -3.36 -9.71
CA PHE A 21 -10.38 -2.09 -9.16
C PHE A 21 -9.90 -0.92 -10.03
N ILE A 22 -8.59 -0.84 -10.31
CA ILE A 22 -8.02 0.19 -11.18
C ILE A 22 -8.70 0.16 -12.56
N ARG A 23 -8.85 -1.02 -13.17
CA ARG A 23 -9.53 -1.15 -14.47
C ARG A 23 -10.97 -0.66 -14.43
N SER A 24 -11.70 -0.97 -13.36
CA SER A 24 -13.09 -0.54 -13.20
C SER A 24 -13.20 0.98 -13.02
N LEU A 25 -12.26 1.61 -12.31
CA LEU A 25 -12.19 3.07 -12.20
C LEU A 25 -11.92 3.72 -13.57
N VAL A 26 -10.93 3.22 -14.29
CA VAL A 26 -10.58 3.72 -15.63
C VAL A 26 -11.77 3.57 -16.60
N ARG A 27 -12.43 2.40 -16.63
CA ARG A 27 -13.62 2.15 -17.46
C ARG A 27 -14.81 3.07 -17.14
N ARG A 28 -14.93 3.51 -15.89
CA ARG A 28 -15.94 4.48 -15.46
C ARG A 28 -15.59 5.92 -15.80
N GLY A 29 -14.46 6.16 -16.48
CA GLY A 29 -14.02 7.49 -16.91
C GLY A 29 -13.27 8.27 -15.83
N HIS A 30 -12.78 7.61 -14.78
CA HIS A 30 -11.88 8.25 -13.82
C HIS A 30 -10.45 8.30 -14.38
N HIS A 31 -9.75 9.41 -14.14
CA HIS A 31 -8.32 9.52 -14.40
C HIS A 31 -7.58 8.90 -13.22
N VAL A 32 -6.92 7.76 -13.44
CA VAL A 32 -6.25 7.03 -12.37
C VAL A 32 -4.74 7.13 -12.56
N THR A 33 -4.06 7.70 -11.58
CA THR A 33 -2.59 7.65 -11.47
C THR A 33 -2.22 6.51 -10.54
N VAL A 34 -1.60 5.46 -11.07
CA VAL A 34 -1.20 4.26 -10.32
C VAL A 34 0.25 4.40 -9.87
N ALA A 35 0.46 4.46 -8.55
CA ALA A 35 1.78 4.41 -7.94
C ALA A 35 2.09 2.97 -7.48
N SER A 36 3.14 2.36 -8.02
CA SER A 36 3.45 0.95 -7.78
C SER A 36 4.93 0.63 -7.79
N LEU A 37 5.28 -0.49 -7.17
CA LEU A 37 6.60 -1.11 -7.28
C LEU A 37 6.56 -2.34 -8.19
N TRP A 38 7.68 -2.65 -8.82
CA TRP A 38 7.88 -3.88 -9.60
C TRP A 38 9.25 -4.49 -9.30
N THR A 39 9.35 -5.80 -9.40
CA THR A 39 10.50 -6.61 -9.02
C THR A 39 11.10 -7.39 -10.19
N SER A 40 10.36 -7.49 -11.30
CA SER A 40 10.77 -8.16 -12.54
C SER A 40 10.32 -7.38 -13.77
N ASP A 41 10.96 -7.65 -14.92
CA ASP A 41 10.54 -7.09 -16.20
C ASP A 41 9.13 -7.53 -16.58
N GLN A 42 8.71 -8.73 -16.16
CA GLN A 42 7.34 -9.19 -16.34
C GLN A 42 6.34 -8.28 -15.60
N GLU A 43 6.58 -7.98 -14.32
CA GLU A 43 5.72 -7.07 -13.55
C GLU A 43 5.70 -5.65 -14.15
N ARG A 44 6.82 -5.20 -14.71
CA ARG A 44 6.91 -3.93 -15.44
C ARG A 44 6.05 -3.93 -16.70
N THR A 45 6.05 -5.02 -17.48
CA THR A 45 5.19 -5.17 -18.66
C THR A 45 3.71 -5.26 -18.27
N GLU A 46 3.38 -5.99 -17.20
CA GLU A 46 2.00 -6.07 -16.66
C GLU A 46 1.47 -4.70 -16.23
N LEU A 47 2.31 -3.89 -15.57
CA LEU A 47 2.00 -2.49 -15.26
C LEU A 47 1.71 -1.69 -16.53
N ALA A 48 2.52 -1.85 -17.59
CA ALA A 48 2.32 -1.13 -18.85
C ALA A 48 0.96 -1.41 -19.51
N VAL A 49 0.35 -2.57 -19.24
CA VAL A 49 -1.03 -2.87 -19.70
C VAL A 49 -2.03 -1.89 -19.10
N LEU A 50 -1.88 -1.47 -17.83
CA LEU A 50 -2.73 -0.45 -17.21
C LEU A 50 -2.54 0.92 -17.87
N SER A 51 -1.32 1.25 -18.28
CA SER A 51 -1.05 2.46 -19.07
C SER A 51 -1.79 2.44 -20.41
N GLY A 52 -1.73 1.31 -21.13
CA GLY A 52 -2.46 1.11 -22.38
C GLY A 52 -3.98 1.19 -22.24
N MET A 53 -4.52 1.00 -21.03
CA MET A 53 -5.94 1.17 -20.73
C MET A 53 -6.33 2.62 -20.36
N GLY A 54 -5.37 3.53 -20.18
CA GLY A 54 -5.61 4.94 -19.86
C GLY A 54 -5.21 5.36 -18.44
N ALA A 55 -4.51 4.52 -17.67
CA ALA A 55 -3.97 4.92 -16.37
C ALA A 55 -2.59 5.60 -16.52
N THR A 56 -2.31 6.61 -15.70
CA THR A 56 -0.96 7.19 -15.59
C THR A 56 -0.13 6.35 -14.63
N LEU A 57 1.13 6.03 -14.94
CA LEU A 57 1.97 5.18 -14.09
C LEU A 57 3.11 5.93 -13.40
N LEU A 58 3.17 5.78 -12.08
CA LEU A 58 4.30 6.13 -11.23
C LEU A 58 4.93 4.83 -10.71
N ALA A 59 5.77 4.20 -11.53
CA ALA A 59 6.34 2.89 -11.24
C ALA A 59 7.84 2.93 -10.94
N GLU A 60 8.27 2.31 -9.84
CA GLU A 60 9.69 2.23 -9.45
C GLU A 60 10.15 0.77 -9.26
N PRO A 61 11.40 0.42 -9.63
CA PRO A 61 11.95 -0.89 -9.34
C PRO A 61 12.17 -1.08 -7.83
N MET A 62 11.89 -2.29 -7.34
CA MET A 62 12.22 -2.73 -5.99
C MET A 62 12.97 -4.06 -6.03
N PRO A 63 14.31 -4.03 -6.05
CA PRO A 63 15.11 -5.24 -5.96
C PRO A 63 14.83 -5.98 -4.63
N ALA A 64 14.78 -7.31 -4.66
CA ALA A 64 14.49 -8.14 -3.48
C ALA A 64 15.43 -7.86 -2.28
N ALA A 65 16.70 -7.52 -2.56
CA ALA A 65 17.66 -7.11 -1.54
C ALA A 65 17.16 -5.91 -0.74
N ARG A 66 16.51 -4.93 -1.38
CA ARG A 66 15.96 -3.75 -0.70
C ARG A 66 14.82 -4.12 0.24
N SER A 67 13.93 -5.00 -0.18
CA SER A 67 12.85 -5.52 0.67
C SER A 67 13.41 -6.28 1.88
N LEU A 68 14.51 -7.00 1.71
CA LEU A 68 15.22 -7.67 2.80
C LEU A 68 15.83 -6.65 3.78
N PHE A 69 16.51 -5.62 3.29
CA PHE A 69 17.06 -4.55 4.14
C PHE A 69 15.96 -3.79 4.90
N ASN A 70 14.86 -3.46 4.23
CA ASN A 70 13.70 -2.83 4.86
C ASN A 70 13.14 -3.70 6.00
N SER A 71 13.04 -5.00 5.75
CA SER A 71 12.55 -5.97 6.74
C SER A 71 13.53 -6.10 7.91
N ALA A 72 14.84 -6.16 7.65
CA ALA A 72 15.86 -6.22 8.69
C ALA A 72 15.84 -4.98 9.60
N GLY A 73 15.68 -3.78 9.04
CA GLY A 73 15.54 -2.54 9.81
C GLY A 73 14.26 -2.50 10.66
N ALA A 74 13.17 -3.09 10.19
CA ALA A 74 11.91 -3.16 10.94
C ALA A 74 11.95 -4.14 12.13
N LEU A 75 12.89 -5.09 12.18
CA LEU A 75 13.08 -5.97 13.35
C LEU A 75 13.44 -5.19 14.62
N VAL A 76 14.17 -4.07 14.47
CA VAL A 76 14.62 -3.19 15.55
C VAL A 76 13.51 -2.19 15.97
N GLY A 77 12.42 -2.09 15.20
CA GLY A 77 11.35 -1.13 15.42
C GLY A 77 10.05 -1.72 16.00
N SER A 78 9.04 -0.86 16.14
CA SER A 78 7.66 -1.22 16.52
C SER A 78 6.74 -1.41 15.31
N ALA A 79 7.16 -0.99 14.12
CA ALA A 79 6.39 -1.13 12.88
C ALA A 79 6.40 -2.59 12.40
N PRO A 80 5.28 -3.11 11.85
CA PRO A 80 5.24 -4.47 11.30
C PRO A 80 6.19 -4.62 10.12
N LEU A 81 6.78 -5.81 9.97
CA LEU A 81 7.64 -6.12 8.81
C LEU A 81 6.92 -5.86 7.49
N GLN A 82 5.64 -6.23 7.42
CA GLN A 82 4.79 -6.04 6.25
C GLN A 82 4.67 -4.55 5.88
N ALA A 83 4.53 -3.63 6.83
CA ALA A 83 4.42 -2.20 6.54
C ALA A 83 5.72 -1.58 5.99
N SER A 84 6.88 -2.22 6.25
CA SER A 84 8.18 -1.73 5.76
C SER A 84 8.65 -2.44 4.49
N TYR A 85 8.17 -3.64 4.22
CA TYR A 85 8.65 -4.50 3.12
C TYR A 85 8.66 -3.78 1.76
N SER A 86 7.53 -3.14 1.41
CA SER A 86 7.33 -2.44 0.14
C SER A 86 7.72 -0.96 0.19
N TRP A 87 8.59 -0.53 1.10
CA TRP A 87 8.99 0.88 1.16
C TRP A 87 10.06 1.24 0.13
N SER A 88 9.76 2.28 -0.66
CA SER A 88 10.68 2.94 -1.59
C SER A 88 10.53 4.45 -1.49
N ALA A 89 11.59 5.12 -1.03
CA ALA A 89 11.66 6.59 -1.00
C ALA A 89 11.59 7.21 -2.40
N ALA A 90 12.04 6.49 -3.43
CA ALA A 90 11.92 6.96 -4.81
C ALA A 90 10.45 7.04 -5.24
N LEU A 91 9.65 6.02 -4.90
CA LEU A 91 8.21 6.04 -5.19
C LEU A 91 7.50 7.13 -4.40
N MET A 92 7.86 7.32 -3.12
CA MET A 92 7.27 8.40 -2.31
C MET A 92 7.54 9.78 -2.93
N ARG A 93 8.78 10.06 -3.37
CA ARG A 93 9.09 11.33 -4.05
C ARG A 93 8.30 11.54 -5.33
N ARG A 94 8.02 10.48 -6.09
CA ARG A 94 7.17 10.56 -7.29
C ARG A 94 5.71 10.82 -6.96
N ILE A 95 5.22 10.24 -5.86
CA ILE A 95 3.89 10.53 -5.33
C ILE A 95 3.79 12.01 -4.91
N GLU A 96 4.77 12.50 -4.16
CA GLU A 96 4.84 13.91 -3.73
C GLU A 96 4.88 14.85 -4.95
N GLY A 97 5.74 14.58 -5.94
CA GLY A 97 5.80 15.36 -7.18
C GLY A 97 4.45 15.38 -7.92
N ALA A 98 3.79 14.22 -8.06
CA ALA A 98 2.48 14.17 -8.70
C ALA A 98 1.41 14.97 -7.94
N LEU A 99 1.45 14.96 -6.60
CA LEU A 99 0.56 15.78 -5.76
C LEU A 99 0.83 17.28 -5.89
N GLU A 100 2.03 17.69 -6.34
CA GLU A 100 2.37 19.10 -6.65
C GLU A 100 1.96 19.50 -8.06
N GLU A 101 2.16 18.59 -9.03
CA GLU A 101 1.93 18.85 -10.45
C GLU A 101 0.45 18.96 -10.80
N GLN A 102 -0.42 18.21 -10.12
CA GLN A 102 -1.85 18.18 -10.42
C GLN A 102 -2.73 17.95 -9.19
N PRO A 103 -3.96 18.47 -9.20
CA PRO A 103 -4.93 18.19 -8.15
C PRO A 103 -5.49 16.76 -8.29
N PHE A 104 -5.65 16.10 -7.15
CA PHE A 104 -6.38 14.85 -7.00
C PHE A 104 -7.67 15.07 -6.19
N ASP A 105 -8.69 14.28 -6.48
CA ASP A 105 -9.95 14.26 -5.72
C ASP A 105 -9.89 13.25 -4.57
N ALA A 106 -9.04 12.23 -4.68
CA ALA A 106 -8.83 11.22 -3.64
C ALA A 106 -7.48 10.52 -3.79
N VAL A 107 -6.93 10.07 -2.66
CA VAL A 107 -5.81 9.13 -2.61
C VAL A 107 -6.31 7.81 -2.06
N HIS A 108 -6.22 6.74 -2.84
CA HIS A 108 -6.56 5.38 -2.42
C HIS A 108 -5.28 4.58 -2.23
N VAL A 109 -5.06 4.05 -1.03
CA VAL A 109 -3.87 3.24 -0.72
C VAL A 109 -4.29 1.86 -0.29
N GLU A 110 -3.78 0.85 -0.99
CA GLU A 110 -4.16 -0.53 -0.73
C GLU A 110 -3.16 -1.28 0.15
N HIS A 111 -3.69 -2.18 0.99
CA HIS A 111 -2.96 -3.21 1.73
C HIS A 111 -2.04 -2.67 2.84
N LEU A 112 -1.73 -3.49 3.84
CA LEU A 112 -0.88 -3.08 4.97
C LEU A 112 0.53 -2.65 4.51
N ARG A 113 1.08 -3.32 3.50
CA ARG A 113 2.35 -2.93 2.84
C ARG A 113 2.32 -1.54 2.21
N GLY A 114 1.15 -1.04 1.83
CA GLY A 114 0.97 0.30 1.30
C GLY A 114 0.84 1.36 2.39
N SER A 115 0.56 0.97 3.65
CA SER A 115 0.19 1.90 4.72
C SER A 115 1.23 3.00 4.97
N ARG A 116 2.51 2.69 4.81
CA ARG A 116 3.60 3.66 4.97
C ARG A 116 3.53 4.79 3.93
N TYR A 117 3.05 4.51 2.72
CA TYR A 117 2.78 5.55 1.73
C TYR A 117 1.56 6.39 2.12
N ALA A 118 0.49 5.77 2.62
CA ALA A 118 -0.68 6.52 3.11
C ALA A 118 -0.30 7.50 4.22
N VAL A 119 0.50 7.06 5.20
CA VAL A 119 1.04 7.90 6.27
C VAL A 119 1.95 9.00 5.71
N GLY A 120 2.79 8.67 4.73
CA GLY A 120 3.66 9.65 4.04
C GLY A 120 2.86 10.75 3.36
N VAL A 121 1.81 10.38 2.62
CA VAL A 121 0.89 11.31 1.95
C VAL A 121 0.17 12.19 2.98
N ARG A 122 -0.37 11.62 4.05
CA ARG A 122 -1.04 12.38 5.12
C ARG A 122 -0.10 13.42 5.73
N ARG A 123 1.14 13.04 6.06
CA ARG A 123 2.16 13.96 6.59
C ARG A 123 2.51 15.07 5.60
N TRP A 124 2.62 14.75 4.32
CA TRP A 124 2.89 15.73 3.28
C TRP A 124 1.73 16.75 3.17
N LEU A 125 0.48 16.28 3.25
CA LEU A 125 -0.71 17.13 3.25
C LEU A 125 -0.78 18.02 4.50
N ASP A 126 -0.44 17.50 5.67
CA ASP A 126 -0.39 18.27 6.92
C ASP A 126 0.63 19.42 6.85
N GLY A 127 1.69 19.26 6.06
CA GLY A 127 2.67 20.30 5.75
C GLY A 127 2.17 21.38 4.78
N LYS A 128 0.98 21.20 4.18
CA LYS A 128 0.39 22.11 3.18
C LYS A 128 -1.03 22.54 3.57
N PRO A 129 -1.21 23.28 4.69
CA PRO A 129 -2.52 23.64 5.22
C PRO A 129 -3.36 24.54 4.30
N ALA A 130 -2.74 25.17 3.30
CA ALA A 130 -3.42 25.98 2.30
C ALA A 130 -4.08 25.15 1.16
N MET A 131 -3.76 23.85 1.05
CA MET A 131 -4.41 22.98 0.08
C MET A 131 -5.84 22.62 0.52
N ALA A 132 -6.72 22.42 -0.46
CA ALA A 132 -8.04 21.86 -0.19
C ALA A 132 -7.90 20.47 0.48
N PRO A 133 -8.83 20.10 1.39
CA PRO A 133 -8.83 18.78 2.00
C PRO A 133 -8.85 17.68 0.93
N LEU A 134 -7.81 16.83 0.93
CA LEU A 134 -7.69 15.68 0.04
C LEU A 134 -7.94 14.41 0.84
N PRO A 135 -9.06 13.69 0.62
CA PRO A 135 -9.34 12.46 1.35
C PRO A 135 -8.31 11.37 1.02
N VAL A 136 -7.71 10.81 2.06
CA VAL A 136 -6.90 9.61 2.00
C VAL A 136 -7.76 8.44 2.45
N ILE A 137 -7.89 7.45 1.57
CA ILE A 137 -8.60 6.20 1.82
C ILE A 137 -7.57 5.10 1.98
N TRP A 138 -7.58 4.43 3.13
CA TRP A 138 -6.82 3.21 3.33
C TRP A 138 -7.72 1.98 3.11
N ASP A 139 -7.38 1.16 2.13
CA ASP A 139 -8.08 -0.09 1.83
C ASP A 139 -7.38 -1.26 2.53
N SER A 140 -7.96 -1.67 3.66
CA SER A 140 -7.53 -2.80 4.48
C SER A 140 -8.05 -4.11 3.87
N VAL A 141 -7.46 -4.48 2.74
CA VAL A 141 -7.88 -5.63 1.92
C VAL A 141 -7.81 -6.97 2.65
N ASP A 142 -6.83 -7.09 3.54
CA ASP A 142 -6.58 -8.23 4.41
C ASP A 142 -6.45 -7.75 5.86
N SER A 143 -6.89 -8.57 6.82
CA SER A 143 -6.50 -8.41 8.23
C SER A 143 -5.24 -9.24 8.47
N ILE A 144 -4.07 -8.59 8.44
CA ILE A 144 -2.79 -9.27 8.61
C ILE A 144 -2.65 -9.77 10.06
N SER A 145 -3.21 -9.05 11.03
CA SER A 145 -3.30 -9.56 12.40
C SER A 145 -4.08 -10.87 12.47
N PHE A 146 -5.24 -10.96 11.82
CA PHE A 146 -6.03 -12.19 11.80
C PHE A 146 -5.28 -13.34 11.11
N LEU A 147 -4.57 -13.09 10.00
CA LEU A 147 -3.71 -14.09 9.36
C LEU A 147 -2.61 -14.60 10.31
N PHE A 148 -2.00 -13.69 11.09
CA PHE A 148 -1.03 -14.09 12.10
C PHE A 148 -1.66 -14.90 13.25
N GLU A 149 -2.88 -14.59 13.67
CA GLU A 149 -3.61 -15.39 14.68
C GLU A 149 -3.81 -16.83 14.21
N GLN A 150 -4.28 -17.00 12.98
CA GLN A 150 -4.44 -18.32 12.36
C GLN A 150 -3.10 -19.06 12.25
N ALA A 151 -2.03 -18.35 11.88
CA ALA A 151 -0.69 -18.91 11.79
C ALA A 151 -0.14 -19.36 13.17
N VAL A 152 -0.39 -18.60 14.25
CA VAL A 152 -0.01 -19.00 15.62
C VAL A 152 -0.73 -20.29 16.02
N GLN A 153 -2.01 -20.44 15.67
CA GLN A 153 -2.81 -21.62 16.01
C GLN A 153 -2.39 -22.87 15.22
N SER A 154 -1.94 -22.71 13.97
CA SER A 154 -1.56 -23.80 13.07
C SER A 154 -0.07 -24.18 13.10
N SER A 155 0.79 -23.34 13.69
CA SER A 155 2.24 -23.56 13.69
C SER A 155 2.66 -24.72 14.60
N ARG A 156 3.39 -25.68 14.01
CA ARG A 156 3.92 -26.88 14.69
C ARG A 156 5.24 -26.62 15.45
N SER A 157 5.83 -25.42 15.37
CA SER A 157 7.10 -25.10 16.02
C SER A 157 6.97 -23.99 17.08
N LEU A 158 7.59 -24.20 18.24
CA LEU A 158 7.57 -23.24 19.37
C LEU A 158 8.28 -21.92 19.03
N LYS A 159 9.44 -22.00 18.36
CA LYS A 159 10.18 -20.81 17.89
C LYS A 159 9.37 -20.02 16.85
N GLY A 160 8.71 -20.72 15.94
CA GLY A 160 7.79 -20.11 14.98
C GLY A 160 6.63 -19.42 15.67
N ARG A 161 5.95 -20.09 16.64
CA ARG A 161 4.87 -19.47 17.43
C ARG A 161 5.31 -18.19 18.14
N LEU A 162 6.48 -18.17 18.76
CA LEU A 162 6.96 -16.99 19.49
C LEU A 162 7.20 -15.80 18.55
N MET A 163 7.89 -16.03 17.43
CA MET A 163 8.13 -14.98 16.41
C MET A 163 6.81 -14.46 15.83
N THR A 164 5.88 -15.36 15.50
CA THR A 164 4.56 -14.98 15.00
C THR A 164 3.74 -14.23 16.05
N GLN A 165 3.84 -14.57 17.34
CA GLN A 165 3.16 -13.84 18.41
C GLN A 165 3.70 -12.41 18.61
N LEU A 166 5.02 -12.21 18.49
CA LEU A 166 5.62 -10.87 18.56
C LEU A 166 5.18 -10.00 17.39
N GLU A 167 5.23 -10.53 16.15
CA GLU A 167 4.74 -9.82 14.97
C GLU A 167 3.22 -9.61 15.01
N LEU A 168 2.45 -10.52 15.62
CA LEU A 168 1.02 -10.35 15.84
C LEU A 168 0.74 -9.13 16.72
N GLY A 169 1.42 -8.98 17.85
CA GLY A 169 1.24 -7.86 18.76
C GLY A 169 1.66 -6.50 18.14
N ARG A 170 2.66 -6.50 17.27
CA ARG A 170 3.05 -5.30 16.49
C ARG A 170 2.01 -4.97 15.41
N THR A 171 1.60 -5.97 14.65
CA THR A 171 0.61 -5.84 13.57
C THR A 171 -0.74 -5.35 14.09
N ARG A 172 -1.29 -5.94 15.15
CA ARG A 172 -2.56 -5.50 15.76
C ARG A 172 -2.52 -4.04 16.17
N ARG A 173 -1.46 -3.62 16.87
CA ARG A 173 -1.30 -2.21 17.28
C ARG A 173 -1.19 -1.27 16.10
N HIS A 174 -0.49 -1.69 15.05
CA HIS A 174 -0.33 -0.88 13.85
C HIS A 174 -1.63 -0.75 13.05
N GLU A 175 -2.35 -1.84 12.81
CA GLU A 175 -3.65 -1.82 12.13
C GLU A 175 -4.68 -0.99 12.91
N ALA A 176 -4.75 -1.15 14.24
CA ALA A 176 -5.62 -0.34 15.11
C ALA A 176 -5.24 1.16 15.11
N TRP A 177 -3.97 1.49 14.95
CA TRP A 177 -3.53 2.87 14.80
C TRP A 177 -3.88 3.43 13.41
N LEU A 178 -3.70 2.64 12.34
CA LEU A 178 -3.94 3.06 10.95
C LEU A 178 -5.40 3.48 10.71
N VAL A 179 -6.37 2.78 11.29
CA VAL A 179 -7.80 3.13 11.12
C VAL A 179 -8.14 4.52 11.66
N THR A 180 -7.30 5.12 12.51
CA THR A 180 -7.50 6.46 13.04
C THR A 180 -6.69 7.55 12.31
N GLN A 181 -5.94 7.20 11.25
CA GLN A 181 -5.05 8.14 10.55
C GLN A 181 -5.67 8.75 9.28
N PHE A 182 -6.78 8.20 8.79
CA PHE A 182 -7.31 8.49 7.47
C PHE A 182 -8.81 8.78 7.51
N GLU A 183 -9.29 9.55 6.54
CA GLU A 183 -10.69 9.97 6.47
C GLU A 183 -11.64 8.79 6.29
N ARG A 184 -11.19 7.74 5.58
CA ARG A 184 -11.93 6.49 5.39
C ARG A 184 -11.00 5.28 5.42
N THR A 185 -11.49 4.21 6.05
CA THR A 185 -10.92 2.86 5.91
C THR A 185 -11.94 1.99 5.18
N LEU A 186 -11.50 1.28 4.14
CA LEU A 186 -12.30 0.28 3.43
C LEU A 186 -11.89 -1.14 3.86
N VAL A 187 -12.86 -2.05 3.81
CA VAL A 187 -12.68 -3.48 4.03
C VAL A 187 -13.38 -4.25 2.91
N THR A 188 -12.97 -5.49 2.68
CA THR A 188 -13.46 -6.31 1.55
C THR A 188 -14.92 -6.71 1.64
N SER A 189 -15.45 -6.90 2.85
CA SER A 189 -16.82 -7.36 3.06
C SER A 189 -17.35 -6.79 4.37
N ALA A 190 -18.64 -6.43 4.39
CA ALA A 190 -19.36 -6.17 5.62
C ALA A 190 -19.63 -7.54 6.29
N LEU A 191 -19.24 -7.67 7.55
CA LEU A 191 -19.50 -8.86 8.37
C LEU A 191 -21.00 -9.17 8.46
#